data_AF-A0A7M2T211-F1
#
_entry.id   AF-A0A7M2T211-F1
#
_cell.length_a   1.000
_cell.length_b   1.000
_cell.length_c   1.000
_cell.angle_alpha   90.00
_cell.angle_beta   90.00
_cell.angle_gamma   90.00
#
_symmetry.space_group_name_H-M   'P 1'
#
loop_
_entity.id
_entity.type
_entity.pdbx_description
1 polymer ?
#
loop_
_entity_poly.entity_id
_entity_poly.type
_entity_poly.pdbx_seq_one_letter_code
_entity_poly.pdbx_strand_id
1 'polypeptide(L)'
;MSYDLAVWEGSKPADDVIAGEVLTQLYDRYIDTEEEFPPSPRIAEYVAGLLARWVDLTEDEEDTSPWSTGPLIGEASGPFIYFPMRYSMAEEASAYAADLAASTGLVCYDPQARLLRP
;
A
#
# COMPACT_ATOMS: atom_id res chain seq x y z
N MET A 1 9.63 13.13 -6.45
CA MET A 1 9.29 12.76 -5.07
C MET A 1 8.09 11.85 -5.15
N SER A 2 8.09 10.73 -4.44
CA SER A 2 6.93 9.86 -4.27
C SER A 2 6.24 10.16 -2.94
N TYR A 3 5.01 9.68 -2.82
CA TYR A 3 4.26 9.61 -1.58
C TYR A 3 3.81 8.15 -1.43
N ASP A 4 4.07 7.54 -0.30
CA ASP A 4 3.96 6.09 -0.16
C ASP A 4 2.85 5.75 0.83
N LEU A 5 2.26 4.57 0.70
CA LEU A 5 1.39 4.01 1.72
C LEU A 5 1.83 2.60 2.08
N ALA A 6 1.57 2.25 3.33
CA ALA A 6 1.75 0.92 3.88
C ALA A 6 0.38 0.34 4.22
N VAL A 7 0.07 -0.85 3.69
CA VAL A 7 -1.20 -1.53 3.95
C VAL A 7 -0.96 -2.99 4.32
N TRP A 8 -1.60 -3.46 5.38
CA TRP A 8 -1.42 -4.85 5.85
C TRP A 8 -2.68 -5.47 6.42
N GLU A 9 -2.67 -6.81 6.44
CA GLU A 9 -3.65 -7.60 7.20
C GLU A 9 -3.34 -7.58 8.69
N GLY A 10 -4.37 -7.41 9.52
CA GLY A 10 -4.23 -7.55 10.97
C GLY A 10 -5.25 -6.73 11.74
N SER A 11 -5.13 -6.76 13.07
CA SER A 11 -5.91 -5.87 13.92
C SER A 11 -5.33 -4.45 13.82
N LYS A 12 -6.20 -3.45 13.74
CA LYS A 12 -5.81 -2.04 13.78
C LYS A 12 -5.01 -1.77 15.07
N PRO A 13 -3.77 -1.23 14.98
CA PRO A 13 -3.00 -0.81 16.14
C PRO A 13 -3.75 0.22 16.99
N ALA A 14 -3.42 0.30 18.28
CA ALA A 14 -4.12 1.18 19.20
C ALA A 14 -3.84 2.68 18.95
N ASP A 15 -2.66 2.99 18.41
CA ASP A 15 -2.23 4.35 18.08
C ASP A 15 -1.20 4.35 16.94
N ASP A 16 -0.86 5.56 16.49
CA ASP A 16 0.06 5.81 15.38
C ASP A 16 1.50 5.38 15.70
N VAL A 17 1.91 5.40 16.97
CA VAL A 17 3.25 5.00 17.39
C VAL A 17 3.41 3.50 17.23
N ILE A 18 2.46 2.72 17.76
CA ILE A 18 2.42 1.27 17.62
C ILE A 18 2.29 0.89 16.15
N ALA A 19 1.49 1.64 15.36
CA ALA A 19 1.39 1.41 13.93
C ALA A 19 2.73 1.57 13.20
N GLY A 20 3.52 2.59 13.55
CA GLY A 20 4.88 2.77 13.04
C GLY A 20 5.82 1.63 13.41
N GLU A 21 5.74 1.10 14.63
CA GLU A 21 6.54 -0.06 15.06
C GLU A 21 6.14 -1.33 14.29
N VAL A 22 4.85 -1.55 14.07
CA VAL A 22 4.33 -2.67 13.27
C VAL A 22 4.80 -2.55 11.82
N LEU A 23 4.76 -1.34 11.23
CA LEU A 23 5.30 -1.10 9.90
C LEU A 23 6.77 -1.53 9.81
N THR A 24 7.63 -1.07 10.73
CA THR A 24 9.04 -1.46 10.72
C THR A 24 9.22 -2.97 10.76
N GLN A 25 8.49 -3.66 11.64
CA GLN A 25 8.55 -5.13 11.73
C GLN A 25 8.09 -5.84 10.46
N LEU A 26 7.04 -5.34 9.80
CA LEU A 26 6.55 -5.89 8.54
C LEU A 26 7.53 -5.64 7.40
N TYR A 27 8.10 -4.44 7.34
CA TYR A 27 9.07 -4.07 6.33
C TYR A 27 10.33 -4.94 6.43
N ASP A 28 10.90 -5.07 7.63
CA ASP A 28 12.07 -5.92 7.88
C ASP A 28 11.78 -7.39 7.52
N ARG A 29 10.55 -7.86 7.75
CA ARG A 29 10.17 -9.25 7.54
C ARG A 29 9.88 -9.59 6.08
N TYR A 30 9.22 -8.70 5.35
CA TYR A 30 8.64 -9.00 4.05
C TYR A 30 9.30 -8.26 2.88
N ILE A 31 10.03 -7.18 3.16
CA ILE A 31 10.67 -6.33 2.14
C ILE A 31 12.20 -6.35 2.26
N ASP A 32 12.76 -6.16 3.47
CA ASP A 32 14.23 -6.18 3.69
C ASP A 32 14.75 -7.61 3.93
N THR A 33 14.47 -8.49 2.97
CA THR A 33 14.81 -9.91 3.03
C THR A 33 15.04 -10.48 1.62
N GLU A 34 15.82 -11.55 1.53
CA GLU A 34 16.02 -12.30 0.27
C GLU A 34 14.88 -13.31 0.00
N GLU A 35 13.99 -13.54 0.97
CA GLU A 35 12.87 -14.47 0.82
C GLU A 35 11.69 -13.83 0.08
N GLU A 36 11.21 -14.50 -0.96
CA GLU A 36 10.02 -14.08 -1.70
C GLU A 36 8.75 -14.64 -1.04
N PHE A 37 7.81 -13.75 -0.70
CA PHE A 37 6.51 -14.14 -0.18
C PHE A 37 5.41 -13.78 -1.20
N PRO A 38 4.67 -14.77 -1.74
CA PRO A 38 3.54 -14.44 -2.60
C PRO A 38 2.53 -13.58 -1.84
N PRO A 39 1.92 -12.58 -2.48
CA PRO A 39 0.86 -11.80 -1.86
C PRO A 39 -0.25 -12.70 -1.36
N SER A 40 -0.70 -12.42 -0.14
CA SER A 40 -1.90 -13.03 0.42
C SER A 40 -3.11 -12.72 -0.46
N PRO A 41 -4.15 -13.59 -0.44
CA PRO A 41 -5.37 -13.35 -1.21
C PRO A 41 -6.01 -11.97 -0.94
N ARG A 42 -6.00 -11.51 0.32
CA ARG A 42 -6.60 -10.22 0.69
C ARG A 42 -5.82 -9.03 0.17
N ILE A 43 -4.48 -9.09 0.21
CA ILE A 43 -3.64 -8.05 -0.40
C ILE A 43 -3.78 -8.06 -1.92
N ALA A 44 -3.85 -9.24 -2.55
CA ALA A 44 -4.08 -9.34 -3.99
C ALA A 44 -5.45 -8.74 -4.40
N GLU A 45 -6.51 -9.00 -3.62
CA GLU A 45 -7.84 -8.39 -3.82
C GLU A 45 -7.79 -6.86 -3.65
N TYR A 46 -7.06 -6.37 -2.64
CA TYR A 46 -6.87 -4.94 -2.43
C TYR A 46 -6.15 -4.27 -3.61
N VAL A 47 -5.06 -4.86 -4.11
CA VAL A 47 -4.35 -4.38 -5.31
C VAL A 47 -5.28 -4.39 -6.53
N ALA A 48 -6.04 -5.46 -6.73
CA ALA A 48 -7.02 -5.51 -7.83
C ALA A 48 -8.08 -4.39 -7.72
N GLY A 49 -8.51 -4.03 -6.51
CA GLY A 49 -9.42 -2.91 -6.27
C GLY A 49 -8.83 -1.53 -6.56
N LEU A 50 -7.53 -1.34 -6.34
CA LEU A 50 -6.80 -0.15 -6.78
C LEU A 50 -6.71 -0.10 -8.31
N LEU A 51 -6.34 -1.23 -8.92
CA LEU A 51 -6.17 -1.36 -10.37
C LEU A 51 -7.49 -1.28 -11.16
N ALA A 52 -8.62 -1.57 -10.52
CA ALA A 52 -9.95 -1.35 -11.10
C ALA A 52 -10.27 0.13 -11.34
N ARG A 53 -9.59 1.05 -10.63
CA ARG A 53 -9.77 2.49 -10.78
C ARG A 53 -8.67 3.14 -11.61
N TRP A 54 -7.42 2.76 -11.39
CA TRP A 54 -6.27 3.27 -12.12
C TRP A 54 -5.44 2.13 -12.70
N VAL A 55 -5.18 2.20 -13.99
CA VAL A 55 -4.36 1.21 -14.69
C VAL A 55 -2.98 1.08 -14.03
N ASP A 56 -2.41 -0.11 -14.13
CA ASP A 56 -1.05 -0.37 -13.69
C ASP A 56 -0.06 0.52 -14.46
N LEU A 57 1.03 0.94 -13.81
CA LEU A 57 2.03 1.79 -14.46
C LEU A 57 2.68 1.11 -15.67
N THR A 58 2.78 -0.23 -15.67
CA THR A 58 3.34 -0.98 -16.79
C THR A 58 2.48 -0.94 -18.05
N GLU A 59 1.20 -0.54 -17.91
CA GLU A 59 0.21 -0.47 -18.99
C GLU A 59 -0.29 0.97 -19.24
N ASP A 60 0.28 1.97 -18.55
CA ASP A 60 -0.19 3.36 -18.59
C ASP A 60 0.41 4.15 -19.77
N GLU A 61 -0.27 4.14 -20.92
CA GLU A 61 0.10 4.94 -22.08
C GLU A 61 -0.34 6.42 -21.97
N GLU A 62 -1.33 6.71 -21.12
CA GLU A 62 -1.97 8.04 -21.03
C GLU A 62 -1.42 8.91 -19.89
N ASP A 63 -0.41 8.43 -19.14
CA ASP A 63 0.18 9.09 -17.96
C ASP A 63 -0.86 9.40 -16.86
N THR A 64 -1.85 8.51 -16.73
CA THR A 64 -2.99 8.63 -15.80
C THR A 64 -2.83 7.81 -14.52
N SER A 65 -1.83 6.94 -14.47
CA SER A 65 -1.57 6.09 -13.32
C SER A 65 -0.96 6.92 -12.18
N PRO A 66 -1.51 6.81 -10.95
CA PRO A 66 -0.93 7.46 -9.80
C PRO A 66 0.28 6.70 -9.26
N TRP A 67 0.56 5.48 -9.72
CA TRP A 67 1.64 4.65 -9.20
C TRP A 67 3.01 5.14 -9.68
N SER A 68 4.03 5.06 -8.83
CA SER A 68 5.41 5.40 -9.20
C SER A 68 6.26 4.18 -9.56
N THR A 69 5.73 2.99 -9.34
CA THR A 69 6.33 1.71 -9.70
C THR A 69 5.26 0.78 -10.28
N GLY A 70 5.72 -0.23 -11.02
CA GLY A 70 4.87 -1.22 -11.66
C GLY A 70 5.65 -2.52 -11.95
N PRO A 71 4.97 -3.69 -11.98
CA PRO A 71 3.55 -3.84 -11.68
C PRO A 71 3.25 -3.65 -10.19
N LEU A 72 2.11 -3.03 -9.87
CA LEU A 72 1.76 -2.64 -8.50
C LEU A 72 1.65 -3.86 -7.56
N ILE A 73 1.22 -5.01 -8.09
CA ILE A 73 1.19 -6.26 -7.34
C ILE A 73 2.60 -6.75 -6.94
N GLY A 74 3.65 -6.30 -7.64
CA GLY A 74 5.04 -6.58 -7.30
C GLY A 74 5.53 -5.87 -6.03
N GLU A 75 4.79 -4.87 -5.54
CA GLU A 75 5.07 -4.18 -4.27
C GLU A 75 4.49 -4.92 -3.05
N ALA A 76 3.71 -5.98 -3.31
CA ALA A 76 3.08 -6.78 -2.27
C ALA A 76 3.94 -8.00 -1.91
N SER A 77 4.03 -8.29 -0.62
CA SER A 77 4.76 -9.43 -0.06
C SER A 77 4.00 -9.98 1.13
N GLY A 78 3.47 -11.20 1.00
CA GLY A 78 2.66 -11.83 2.04
C GLY A 78 1.42 -11.00 2.45
N PRO A 79 1.22 -10.72 3.75
CA PRO A 79 0.08 -9.94 4.25
C PRO A 79 0.30 -8.42 4.18
N PHE A 80 1.30 -7.95 3.43
CA PHE A 80 1.76 -6.57 3.43
C PHE A 80 1.96 -6.04 2.01
N ILE A 81 1.70 -4.76 1.80
CA ILE A 81 2.11 -4.01 0.62
C ILE A 81 2.63 -2.65 1.04
N TYR A 82 3.77 -2.25 0.48
CA TYR A 82 4.34 -0.91 0.60
C TYR A 82 4.52 -0.35 -0.80
N PHE A 83 3.78 0.69 -1.17
CA PHE A 83 3.75 1.12 -2.57
C PHE A 83 3.87 2.65 -2.72
N PRO A 84 4.68 3.13 -3.68
CA PRO A 84 4.87 4.54 -3.94
C PRO A 84 3.87 5.09 -4.98
N MET A 85 3.40 6.31 -4.76
CA MET A 85 2.55 7.09 -5.66
C MET A 85 3.25 8.38 -6.11
N ARG A 86 2.85 8.86 -7.30
CA ARG A 86 3.28 10.15 -7.84
C ARG A 86 2.72 11.24 -6.95
N TYR A 87 3.60 12.14 -6.48
CA TYR A 87 3.20 13.21 -5.56
C TYR A 87 2.05 14.08 -6.10
N SER A 88 2.01 14.33 -7.42
CA SER A 88 0.95 15.12 -8.07
C SER A 88 -0.45 14.51 -8.01
N MET A 89 -0.55 13.19 -7.77
CA MET A 89 -1.82 12.45 -7.70
C MET A 89 -2.08 11.86 -6.31
N ALA A 90 -1.12 11.99 -5.39
CA ALA A 90 -1.13 11.32 -4.10
C ALA A 90 -2.30 11.74 -3.20
N GLU A 91 -2.80 12.97 -3.30
CA GLU A 91 -3.94 13.41 -2.49
C GLU A 91 -5.18 12.55 -2.75
N GLU A 92 -5.58 12.41 -4.01
CA GLU A 92 -6.74 11.60 -4.40
C GLU A 92 -6.45 10.10 -4.24
N ALA A 93 -5.30 9.64 -4.75
CA ALA A 93 -4.95 8.23 -4.76
C ALA A 93 -4.78 7.66 -3.35
N SER A 94 -4.12 8.39 -2.44
CA SER A 94 -3.93 7.94 -1.06
C SER A 94 -5.24 7.92 -0.26
N ALA A 95 -6.16 8.86 -0.51
CA ALA A 95 -7.46 8.89 0.13
C ALA A 95 -8.29 7.68 -0.29
N TYR A 96 -8.38 7.39 -1.59
CA TYR A 96 -9.08 6.22 -2.09
C TYR A 96 -8.46 4.91 -1.61
N ALA A 97 -7.13 4.82 -1.61
CA ALA A 97 -6.41 3.65 -1.12
C ALA A 97 -6.72 3.35 0.35
N ALA A 98 -6.72 4.38 1.20
CA ALA A 98 -7.12 4.25 2.60
C ALA A 98 -8.57 3.78 2.75
N ASP A 99 -9.51 4.42 2.06
CA ASP A 99 -10.94 4.06 2.11
C ASP A 99 -11.17 2.60 1.65
N LEU A 100 -10.46 2.16 0.61
CA LEU A 100 -10.54 0.79 0.11
C LEU A 100 -9.97 -0.20 1.15
N ALA A 101 -8.85 0.13 1.78
CA ALA A 101 -8.26 -0.69 2.84
C ALA A 101 -9.23 -0.82 4.03
N ALA A 102 -9.82 0.29 4.48
CA ALA A 102 -10.83 0.29 5.54
C ALA A 102 -12.05 -0.58 5.20
N SER A 103 -12.54 -0.49 3.95
CA SER A 103 -13.70 -1.28 3.49
C SER A 103 -13.44 -2.79 3.45
N THR A 104 -12.16 -3.20 3.36
CA THR A 104 -11.73 -4.60 3.29
C THR A 104 -11.13 -5.12 4.61
N GLY A 105 -11.19 -4.30 5.67
CA GLY A 105 -10.68 -4.66 7.00
C GLY A 105 -9.15 -4.70 7.08
N LEU A 106 -8.45 -4.02 6.16
CA LEU A 106 -7.01 -3.84 6.17
C LEU A 106 -6.63 -2.60 6.99
N VAL A 107 -5.41 -2.58 7.49
CA VAL A 107 -4.83 -1.41 8.14
C VAL A 107 -4.07 -0.60 7.11
N CYS A 108 -4.34 0.70 7.03
CA CYS A 108 -3.59 1.64 6.19
C CYS A 108 -2.83 2.64 7.08
N TYR A 109 -1.57 2.86 6.76
CA TYR A 109 -0.70 3.79 7.47
C TYR A 109 0.08 4.65 6.48
N ASP A 110 0.22 5.91 6.85
CA ASP A 110 0.96 6.93 6.12
C ASP A 110 2.34 7.12 6.77
N PRO A 111 3.42 6.60 6.14
CA PRO A 111 4.76 6.71 6.71
C PRO A 111 5.31 8.14 6.69
N GLN A 112 4.83 9.02 5.81
CA GLN A 112 5.26 10.41 5.73
C GLN A 112 4.63 11.25 6.85
N ALA A 113 3.32 11.11 7.07
CA ALA A 113 2.59 11.79 8.13
C ALA A 113 2.68 11.10 9.49
N ARG A 114 3.14 9.83 9.51
CA ARG A 114 3.26 8.96 10.68
C ARG A 114 1.94 8.78 11.42
N LEU A 115 0.90 8.41 10.68
CA LEU A 115 -0.45 8.23 11.21
C LEU A 115 -1.21 7.10 10.52
N LEU A 116 -2.14 6.51 11.26
CA LEU A 116 -3.15 5.61 10.74
C LEU A 116 -4.14 6.38 9.87
N ARG A 117 -4.40 5.85 8.68
CA ARG A 117 -5.44 6.36 7.80
C ARG A 117 -6.79 5.73 8.17
N PRO A 118 -7.91 6.46 7.96
CA PRO A 118 -9.25 5.96 8.27
C PRO A 118 -9.56 4.67 7.52
#